data_AF-A0A927UYT1-F1
#
_entry.id   AF-A0A927UYT1-F1
#
_cell.length_a   1.000
_cell.length_b   1.000
_cell.length_c   1.000
_cell.angle_alpha   90.00
_cell.angle_beta   90.00
_cell.angle_gamma   90.00
#
_symmetry.space_group_name_H-M   'P 1'
#
loop_
_entity.id
_entity.type
_entity.pdbx_description
1 polymer ?
#
loop_
_entity_poly.entity_id
_entity_poly.type
_entity_poly.pdbx_seq_one_letter_code
_entity_poly.pdbx_strand_id
1 'polypeptide(L)'
;MNCKNCGAHYRTRELKCPYCDTENIIGKLWKVQRTEAEQEYEAERKKAGRILSPYVADRILSRILVVTAAVGVICTAVCVAVLLIIDSAGSIYAGLNKDKVEKTMETYYNEGRFDELYEYMSKYDLIGSDNYAYSQAALISYDYESYMNDKLTFWELSDEDKAEDTYYLEYAIKNSADVYRLDAGLYSEPDSKNEKLIDEYRKEIMSFWVGTLKLTEEEIAILTKDDYLYYRDLDVIVESVRERRPWDGGK
;
A
#
# COMPACT_ATOMS: atom_id res chain seq x y z
N MET A 1 -75.97 31.08 23.70
CA MET A 1 -76.67 32.19 23.02
C MET A 1 -78.16 32.03 23.22
N ASN A 2 -78.94 33.12 23.24
CA ASN A 2 -80.38 33.04 23.42
C ASN A 2 -81.11 33.07 22.08
N CYS A 3 -82.18 32.30 21.94
CA CYS A 3 -83.02 32.31 20.75
C CYS A 3 -83.79 33.62 20.67
N LYS A 4 -83.73 34.29 19.51
CA LYS A 4 -84.47 35.54 19.28
C LYS A 4 -85.99 35.34 19.24
N ASN A 5 -86.46 34.11 19.03
CA ASN A 5 -87.89 33.80 18.93
C ASN A 5 -88.48 33.28 20.26
N CYS A 6 -87.89 32.26 20.88
CA CYS A 6 -88.43 31.67 22.12
C CYS A 6 -87.66 32.05 23.40
N GLY A 7 -86.58 32.84 23.30
CA GLY A 7 -85.75 33.25 24.44
C GLY A 7 -84.86 32.15 25.05
N ALA A 8 -85.06 30.89 24.70
CA ALA A 8 -84.31 29.77 25.27
C ALA A 8 -82.79 29.88 24.99
N HIS A 9 -81.97 29.54 25.99
CA HIS A 9 -80.51 29.51 25.84
C HIS A 9 -80.05 28.18 25.21
N TYR A 10 -79.27 28.25 24.14
CA TYR A 10 -78.72 27.09 23.44
C TYR A 10 -77.31 27.36 22.89
N ARG A 11 -76.62 26.31 22.41
CA ARG A 11 -75.22 26.41 21.99
C ARG A 11 -75.09 27.10 20.64
N THR A 12 -74.10 27.97 20.50
CA THR A 12 -73.84 28.73 19.26
C THR A 12 -73.58 27.83 18.04
N ARG A 13 -73.07 26.62 18.26
CA ARG A 13 -72.77 25.62 17.20
C ARG A 13 -74.01 24.93 16.60
N GLU A 14 -75.17 25.03 17.23
CA GLU A 14 -76.39 24.39 16.75
C GLU A 14 -76.96 25.18 15.57
N LEU A 15 -77.43 24.50 14.52
CA LEU A 15 -77.90 25.15 13.28
C LEU A 15 -79.32 25.74 13.42
N LYS A 16 -80.07 25.24 14.40
CA LYS A 16 -81.43 25.68 14.75
C LYS A 16 -81.57 25.66 16.26
N CYS A 17 -82.49 26.45 16.80
CA CYS A 17 -82.86 26.38 18.20
C CYS A 17 -83.58 25.05 18.47
N PRO A 18 -83.13 24.22 19.42
CA PRO A 18 -83.69 22.90 19.66
C PRO A 18 -85.10 22.93 20.29
N TYR A 19 -85.57 24.11 20.73
CA TYR A 19 -86.83 24.27 21.43
C TYR A 19 -87.96 24.81 20.55
N CYS A 20 -87.63 25.52 19.46
CA CYS A 20 -88.63 26.13 18.57
C CYS A 20 -88.24 26.10 17.09
N ASP A 21 -87.21 25.33 16.74
CA ASP A 21 -86.67 25.14 15.39
C ASP A 21 -86.29 26.40 14.60
N THR A 22 -86.25 27.55 15.27
CA THR A 22 -85.84 28.82 14.65
C THR A 22 -84.38 28.74 14.25
N GLU A 23 -84.06 29.15 13.01
CA GLU A 23 -82.72 29.04 12.48
C GLU A 23 -81.69 29.85 13.29
N ASN A 24 -80.52 29.24 13.50
CA ASN A 24 -79.38 29.91 14.10
C ASN A 24 -78.39 30.35 13.02
N ILE A 25 -78.47 31.63 12.67
CA ILE A 25 -77.59 32.24 11.66
C ILE A 25 -76.12 32.15 12.07
N ILE A 26 -75.81 32.35 13.37
CA ILE A 26 -74.43 32.29 13.89
C ILE A 26 -73.88 30.86 13.79
N GLY A 27 -74.72 29.86 14.09
CA GLY A 27 -74.35 28.44 13.94
C GLY A 27 -74.10 28.04 12.48
N LYS A 28 -74.89 28.57 11.54
CA LYS A 28 -74.65 28.37 10.10
C LYS A 28 -73.32 28.98 9.66
N LEU A 29 -73.04 30.24 10.02
CA LEU A 29 -71.76 30.91 9.71
C LEU A 29 -70.57 30.16 10.29
N TRP A 30 -70.65 29.75 11.56
CA TRP A 30 -69.60 28.96 12.20
C TRP A 30 -69.35 27.63 11.49
N LYS A 31 -70.40 26.93 11.04
CA LYS A 31 -70.26 25.68 10.29
C LYS A 31 -69.57 25.90 8.94
N VAL A 32 -69.91 26.98 8.22
CA VAL A 32 -69.26 27.32 6.95
C VAL A 32 -67.78 27.60 7.17
N GLN A 33 -67.43 28.50 8.10
CA GLN A 33 -66.04 28.84 8.41
C GLN A 33 -65.22 27.62 8.85
N ARG A 34 -65.81 26.73 9.67
CA ARG A 34 -65.12 25.51 10.10
C ARG A 34 -64.90 24.54 8.94
N THR A 35 -65.88 24.41 8.04
CA THR A 35 -65.76 23.54 6.87
C THR A 35 -64.69 24.04 5.90
N GLU A 36 -64.62 25.35 5.69
CA GLU A 36 -63.57 25.99 4.88
C GLU A 36 -62.18 25.77 5.50
N ALA A 37 -62.04 26.02 6.81
CA ALA A 37 -60.78 25.77 7.52
C ALA A 37 -60.34 24.29 7.50
N GLU A 38 -61.30 23.35 7.63
CA GLU A 38 -61.03 21.91 7.49
C GLU A 38 -60.53 21.56 6.07
N GLN A 39 -61.14 22.14 5.03
CA GLN A 39 -60.73 21.93 3.64
C GLN A 39 -59.35 22.52 3.33
N GLU A 40 -59.06 23.73 3.83
CA GLU A 40 -57.75 24.36 3.70
C GLU A 40 -56.66 23.54 4.38
N TYR A 41 -56.91 23.10 5.63
CA TYR A 41 -56.00 22.24 6.38
C TYR A 41 -55.72 20.92 5.65
N GLU A 42 -56.75 20.26 5.11
CA GLU A 42 -56.57 19.04 4.33
C GLU A 42 -55.77 19.27 3.04
N ALA A 43 -56.01 20.39 2.36
CA ALA A 43 -55.29 20.76 1.15
C ALA A 43 -53.80 21.02 1.42
N GLU A 44 -53.49 21.75 2.50
CA GLU A 44 -52.10 21.98 2.93
C GLU A 44 -51.42 20.69 3.37
N ARG A 45 -52.09 19.85 4.16
CA ARG A 45 -51.56 18.55 4.59
C ARG A 45 -51.24 17.64 3.40
N LYS A 46 -52.11 17.61 2.38
CA LYS A 46 -51.86 16.86 1.13
C LYS A 46 -50.68 17.43 0.34
N LYS A 47 -50.51 18.75 0.29
CA LYS A 47 -49.36 19.41 -0.36
C LYS A 47 -48.05 19.08 0.37
N ALA A 48 -48.03 19.21 1.69
CA ALA A 48 -46.86 18.88 2.52
C ALA A 48 -46.46 17.41 2.38
N GLY A 49 -47.45 16.50 2.42
CA GLY A 49 -47.21 15.05 2.24
C GLY A 49 -46.66 14.67 0.86
N ARG A 50 -46.92 15.46 -0.20
CA ARG A 50 -46.33 15.24 -1.53
C ARG A 50 -44.87 15.68 -1.59
N ILE A 51 -44.52 16.79 -0.94
CA ILE A 51 -43.15 17.36 -0.95
C ILE A 51 -42.21 16.53 -0.07
N LEU A 52 -42.69 16.06 1.08
CA LEU A 52 -41.94 15.19 2.02
C LEU A 52 -42.23 13.69 1.82
N SER A 53 -42.77 13.27 0.67
CA SER A 53 -43.05 11.84 0.50
C SER A 53 -41.73 11.05 0.50
N PRO A 54 -41.65 9.91 1.22
CA PRO A 54 -40.49 9.02 1.20
C PRO A 54 -40.05 8.65 -0.22
N TYR A 55 -40.98 8.62 -1.16
CA TYR A 55 -40.74 8.37 -2.58
C TYR A 55 -39.88 9.46 -3.26
N VAL A 56 -40.11 10.73 -2.94
CA VAL A 56 -39.29 11.83 -3.49
C VAL A 56 -37.89 11.79 -2.89
N ALA A 57 -37.77 11.50 -1.59
CA ALA A 57 -36.48 11.34 -0.92
C ALA A 57 -35.69 10.15 -1.48
N ASP A 58 -36.33 8.99 -1.67
CA ASP A 58 -35.73 7.78 -2.23
C ASP A 58 -35.27 7.98 -3.68
N ARG A 59 -36.07 8.69 -4.48
CA ARG A 59 -35.69 9.04 -5.86
C ARG A 59 -34.50 10.00 -5.94
N ILE A 60 -34.39 10.95 -5.01
CA ILE A 60 -33.24 11.86 -4.92
C ILE A 60 -32.01 11.09 -4.45
N LEU A 61 -32.13 10.29 -3.38
CA LEU A 61 -31.04 9.49 -2.84
C LEU A 61 -30.51 8.48 -3.87
N SER A 62 -31.40 7.80 -4.59
CA SER A 62 -31.03 6.88 -5.68
C SER A 62 -30.23 7.59 -6.78
N ARG A 63 -30.62 8.82 -7.15
CA ARG A 63 -29.87 9.60 -8.14
C ARG A 63 -28.51 10.03 -7.63
N ILE A 64 -28.43 10.47 -6.37
CA ILE A 64 -27.15 10.81 -5.73
C ILE A 64 -26.25 9.60 -5.70
N LEU A 65 -26.75 8.43 -5.29
CA LEU A 65 -25.99 7.18 -5.26
C LEU A 65 -25.45 6.79 -6.64
N VAL A 66 -26.25 6.89 -7.69
CA VAL A 66 -25.79 6.62 -9.07
C VAL A 66 -24.68 7.59 -9.49
N VAL A 67 -24.84 8.89 -9.22
CA VAL A 67 -23.83 9.89 -9.56
C VAL A 67 -22.55 9.66 -8.76
N THR A 68 -22.66 9.41 -7.45
CA THR A 68 -21.51 9.11 -6.59
C THR A 68 -20.79 7.84 -7.03
N ALA A 69 -21.53 6.78 -7.38
CA ALA A 69 -20.95 5.55 -7.91
C ALA A 69 -20.23 5.79 -9.25
N ALA A 70 -20.84 6.54 -10.16
CA ALA A 70 -20.23 6.88 -11.44
C ALA A 70 -18.95 7.71 -11.28
N VAL A 71 -18.97 8.74 -10.43
CA VAL A 71 -17.78 9.53 -10.09
C VAL A 71 -16.71 8.65 -9.45
N GLY A 72 -17.08 7.77 -8.53
CA GLY A 72 -16.16 6.83 -7.90
C GLY A 72 -15.47 5.93 -8.92
N VAL A 73 -16.23 5.34 -9.84
CA VAL A 73 -15.67 4.51 -10.93
C VAL A 73 -14.70 5.30 -11.81
N ILE A 74 -15.05 6.54 -12.17
CA ILE A 74 -14.18 7.41 -12.98
C ILE A 74 -12.90 7.74 -12.22
N CYS A 75 -12.99 8.12 -10.94
CA CYS A 75 -11.83 8.40 -10.10
C CYS A 75 -10.90 7.18 -9.99
N THR A 76 -11.46 5.99 -9.75
CA THR A 76 -10.69 4.75 -9.71
C THR A 76 -10.02 4.47 -11.05
N ALA A 77 -10.74 4.61 -12.17
CA ALA A 77 -10.17 4.40 -13.50
C ALA A 77 -9.02 5.37 -13.80
N VAL A 78 -9.15 6.65 -13.43
CA VAL A 78 -8.09 7.65 -13.58
C VAL A 78 -6.89 7.30 -12.69
N CYS A 79 -7.10 6.92 -11.44
CA CYS A 79 -6.00 6.49 -10.55
C CYS A 79 -5.24 5.30 -11.14
N VAL A 80 -5.96 4.29 -11.63
CA VAL A 80 -5.35 3.12 -12.28
C VAL A 80 -4.58 3.53 -13.52
N ALA A 81 -5.15 4.38 -14.39
CA ALA A 81 -4.47 4.86 -15.58
C ALA A 81 -3.18 5.63 -15.26
N VAL A 82 -3.19 6.48 -14.23
CA VAL A 82 -2.00 7.21 -13.77
C VAL A 82 -0.93 6.26 -13.25
N LEU A 83 -1.31 5.26 -12.44
CA LEU A 83 -0.36 4.26 -11.95
C LEU A 83 0.30 3.48 -13.09
N LEU A 84 -0.48 3.06 -14.10
CA LEU A 84 0.06 2.38 -15.29
C LEU A 84 1.01 3.27 -16.11
N ILE A 85 0.72 4.57 -16.21
CA ILE A 85 1.61 5.52 -16.90
C ILE A 85 2.91 5.69 -16.13
N ILE A 86 2.85 5.82 -14.79
CA ILE A 86 4.05 5.98 -13.96
C ILE A 86 4.94 4.73 -14.08
N ASP A 87 4.34 3.55 -13.98
CA ASP A 87 5.02 2.26 -14.08
C ASP A 87 5.71 2.07 -15.44
N SER A 88 5.03 2.44 -16.54
CA SER A 88 5.59 2.34 -17.90
C SER A 88 6.45 3.52 -18.35
N ALA A 89 6.47 4.64 -17.62
CA ALA A 89 7.22 5.83 -18.04
C ALA A 89 8.72 5.55 -18.19
N GLY A 90 9.28 4.72 -17.30
CA GLY A 90 10.69 4.32 -17.34
C GLY A 90 11.02 3.52 -18.60
N SER A 91 10.31 2.42 -18.83
CA SER A 91 10.53 1.56 -20.00
C SER A 91 10.23 2.27 -21.33
N ILE A 92 9.22 3.15 -21.38
CA ILE A 92 8.95 4.01 -22.54
C ILE A 92 10.12 4.97 -22.79
N TYR A 93 10.60 5.65 -21.75
CA TYR A 93 11.76 6.54 -21.87
C TYR A 93 12.97 5.79 -22.41
N ALA A 94 13.26 4.61 -21.87
CA ALA A 94 14.36 3.78 -22.32
C ALA A 94 14.21 3.36 -23.78
N GLY A 95 13.01 2.93 -24.18
CA GLY A 95 12.70 2.55 -25.55
C GLY A 95 12.88 3.69 -26.56
N LEU A 96 12.57 4.93 -26.16
CA LEU A 96 12.74 6.13 -26.99
C LEU A 96 14.18 6.65 -27.03
N ASN A 97 14.99 6.37 -26.01
CA ASN A 97 16.32 6.94 -25.81
C ASN A 97 17.42 5.88 -25.70
N LYS A 98 17.31 4.78 -26.46
CA LYS A 98 18.19 3.60 -26.37
C LYS A 98 19.68 3.94 -26.31
N ASP A 99 20.19 4.69 -27.29
CA ASP A 99 21.61 5.03 -27.37
C ASP A 99 22.11 5.79 -26.12
N LYS A 100 21.28 6.67 -25.58
CA LYS A 100 21.63 7.44 -24.38
C LYS A 100 21.64 6.53 -23.15
N VAL A 101 20.64 5.67 -23.04
CA VAL A 101 20.48 4.72 -21.93
C VAL A 101 21.64 3.73 -21.90
N GLU A 102 21.96 3.13 -23.05
CA GLU A 102 23.10 2.22 -23.21
C GLU A 102 24.41 2.89 -22.84
N LYS A 103 24.67 4.09 -23.36
CA LYS A 103 25.90 4.85 -23.04
C LYS A 103 26.00 5.20 -21.56
N THR A 104 24.89 5.55 -20.92
CA THR A 104 24.86 5.85 -19.48
C THR A 104 25.19 4.59 -18.67
N MET A 105 24.57 3.44 -18.98
CA MET A 105 24.89 2.17 -18.33
C MET A 105 26.36 1.78 -18.53
N GLU A 106 26.88 1.91 -19.75
CA GLU A 106 28.28 1.62 -20.05
C GLU A 106 29.23 2.53 -19.27
N THR A 107 28.87 3.80 -19.09
CA THR A 107 29.67 4.75 -18.31
C THR A 107 29.73 4.31 -16.84
N TYR A 108 28.59 4.05 -16.21
CA TYR A 108 28.56 3.60 -14.82
C TYR A 108 29.32 2.29 -14.62
N TYR A 109 29.12 1.33 -15.54
CA TYR A 109 29.83 0.06 -15.50
C TYR A 109 31.35 0.22 -15.59
N ASN A 110 31.84 0.99 -16.57
CA ASN A 110 33.27 1.18 -16.78
C ASN A 110 33.94 2.00 -15.67
N GLU A 111 33.19 2.88 -15.02
CA GLU A 111 33.65 3.65 -13.86
C GLU A 111 33.58 2.86 -12.53
N GLY A 112 33.01 1.64 -12.54
CA GLY A 112 32.82 0.82 -11.33
C GLY A 112 31.73 1.34 -10.38
N ARG A 113 30.81 2.13 -10.92
CA ARG A 113 29.71 2.83 -10.23
C ARG A 113 28.44 2.00 -10.24
N PHE A 114 28.50 0.86 -9.55
CA PHE A 114 27.48 -0.20 -9.66
C PHE A 114 26.19 0.10 -8.89
N ASP A 115 26.27 0.88 -7.81
CA ASP A 115 25.12 1.46 -7.09
C ASP A 115 24.28 2.35 -8.02
N GLU A 116 24.95 3.26 -8.73
CA GLU A 116 24.29 4.18 -9.66
C GLU A 116 23.81 3.45 -10.92
N LEU A 117 24.53 2.41 -11.34
CA LEU A 117 24.06 1.49 -12.38
C LEU A 117 22.77 0.78 -11.95
N TYR A 118 22.71 0.24 -10.74
CA TYR A 118 21.53 -0.44 -10.20
C TYR A 118 20.32 0.50 -10.12
N GLU A 119 20.49 1.68 -9.52
CA GLU A 119 19.42 2.68 -9.43
C GLU A 119 18.91 3.11 -10.81
N TYR A 120 19.83 3.33 -11.75
CA TYR A 120 19.48 3.71 -13.12
C TYR A 120 18.72 2.59 -13.84
N MET A 121 19.19 1.36 -13.76
CA MET A 121 18.55 0.21 -14.41
C MET A 121 17.18 -0.09 -13.79
N SER A 122 17.05 -0.02 -12.46
CA SER A 122 15.77 -0.21 -11.75
C SER A 122 14.75 0.85 -12.14
N LYS A 123 15.15 2.13 -12.20
CA LYS A 123 14.29 3.25 -12.58
C LYS A 123 13.69 3.11 -13.99
N TYR A 124 14.43 2.50 -14.91
CA TYR A 124 14.06 2.38 -16.31
C TYR A 124 13.62 0.96 -16.73
N ASP A 125 13.44 0.06 -15.76
CA ASP A 125 13.05 -1.34 -15.96
C ASP A 125 13.98 -2.08 -16.94
N LEU A 126 15.30 -1.96 -16.70
CA LEU A 126 16.35 -2.48 -17.58
C LEU A 126 17.05 -3.74 -17.04
N ILE A 127 16.74 -4.13 -15.79
CA ILE A 127 17.28 -5.33 -15.16
C ILE A 127 16.68 -6.56 -15.84
N GLY A 128 17.54 -7.39 -16.42
CA GLY A 128 17.09 -8.60 -17.12
C GLY A 128 18.11 -9.13 -18.12
N SER A 129 17.71 -10.17 -18.85
CA SER A 129 18.56 -10.87 -19.81
C SER A 129 19.05 -9.99 -20.96
N ASP A 130 18.29 -8.98 -21.35
CA ASP A 130 18.66 -8.08 -22.46
C ASP A 130 19.90 -7.24 -22.12
N ASN A 131 20.14 -7.00 -20.83
CA ASN A 131 21.31 -6.28 -20.31
C ASN A 131 22.05 -7.15 -19.28
N TYR A 132 22.22 -8.44 -19.57
CA TYR A 132 22.64 -9.44 -18.58
C TYR A 132 23.92 -9.05 -17.82
N ALA A 133 25.00 -8.70 -18.53
CA ALA A 133 26.26 -8.31 -17.89
C ALA A 133 26.10 -7.11 -16.93
N TYR A 134 25.36 -6.07 -17.36
CA TYR A 134 25.10 -4.90 -16.52
C TYR A 134 24.21 -5.23 -15.33
N SER A 135 23.15 -6.02 -15.57
CA SER A 135 22.21 -6.47 -14.53
C SER A 135 22.93 -7.29 -13.47
N GLN A 136 23.79 -8.21 -13.89
CA GLN A 136 24.59 -9.03 -12.99
C GLN A 136 25.54 -8.18 -12.15
N ALA A 137 26.29 -7.26 -12.76
CA ALA A 137 27.21 -6.41 -12.00
C ALA A 137 26.49 -5.53 -10.98
N ALA A 138 25.37 -4.93 -11.38
CA ALA A 138 24.53 -4.09 -10.51
C ALA A 138 23.98 -4.88 -9.33
N LEU A 139 23.35 -6.04 -9.59
CA LEU A 139 22.72 -6.86 -8.55
C LEU A 139 23.74 -7.48 -7.59
N ILE A 140 24.83 -8.03 -8.11
CA ILE A 140 25.90 -8.60 -7.27
C ILE A 140 26.49 -7.51 -6.37
N SER A 141 26.72 -6.30 -6.90
CA SER A 141 27.27 -5.20 -6.09
C SER A 141 26.27 -4.74 -5.02
N TYR A 142 24.98 -4.67 -5.33
CA TYR A 142 23.94 -4.34 -4.36
C TYR A 142 23.87 -5.36 -3.20
N ASP A 143 23.92 -6.65 -3.51
CA ASP A 143 23.92 -7.71 -2.49
C ASP A 143 25.24 -7.73 -1.70
N TYR A 144 26.35 -7.44 -2.37
CA TYR A 144 27.65 -7.28 -1.73
C TYR A 144 27.67 -6.12 -0.73
N GLU A 145 27.09 -4.97 -1.10
CA GLU A 145 26.93 -3.83 -0.19
C GLU A 145 26.05 -4.17 1.01
N SER A 146 24.97 -4.95 0.80
CA SER A 146 24.13 -5.44 1.90
C SER A 146 24.94 -6.29 2.87
N TYR A 147 25.71 -7.26 2.37
CA TYR A 147 26.67 -8.03 3.17
C TYR A 147 27.66 -7.14 3.92
N MET A 148 28.25 -6.15 3.24
CA MET A 148 29.24 -5.25 3.84
C MET A 148 28.62 -4.42 4.96
N ASN A 149 27.41 -3.92 4.78
CA ASN A 149 26.68 -3.16 5.78
C ASN A 149 26.37 -4.01 7.02
N ASP A 150 25.88 -5.24 6.85
CA ASP A 150 25.63 -6.15 7.97
C ASP A 150 26.93 -6.51 8.70
N LYS A 151 27.99 -6.83 7.97
CA LYS A 151 29.32 -7.11 8.53
C LYS A 151 29.85 -5.93 9.36
N LEU A 152 29.81 -4.72 8.80
CA LEU A 152 30.31 -3.53 9.47
C LEU A 152 29.48 -3.21 10.70
N THR A 153 28.16 -3.25 10.59
CA THR A 153 27.25 -2.97 11.70
C THR A 153 27.48 -3.94 12.84
N PHE A 154 27.64 -5.24 12.55
CA PHE A 154 27.97 -6.24 13.57
C PHE A 154 29.30 -5.95 14.27
N TRP A 155 30.33 -5.51 13.54
CA TRP A 155 31.65 -5.18 14.12
C TRP A 155 31.70 -3.88 14.90
N GLU A 156 30.78 -2.94 14.64
CA GLU A 156 30.64 -1.72 15.41
C GLU A 156 29.93 -1.92 16.76
N LEU A 157 29.23 -3.04 16.95
CA LEU A 157 28.60 -3.40 18.22
C LEU A 157 29.63 -3.59 19.34
N SER A 158 29.21 -3.37 20.60
CA SER A 158 30.02 -3.76 21.76
C SER A 158 30.14 -5.29 21.85
N ASP A 159 31.13 -5.82 22.56
CA ASP A 159 31.31 -7.28 22.67
C ASP A 159 30.13 -7.96 23.40
N GLU A 160 29.49 -7.24 24.32
CA GLU A 160 28.25 -7.67 24.99
C GLU A 160 27.09 -7.75 23.98
N ASP A 161 26.91 -6.70 23.16
CA ASP A 161 25.87 -6.67 22.13
C ASP A 161 26.13 -7.69 21.02
N LYS A 162 27.38 -7.97 20.65
CA LYS A 162 27.72 -9.02 19.68
C LYS A 162 27.30 -10.41 20.16
N ALA A 163 27.39 -10.66 21.46
CA ALA A 163 26.99 -11.95 22.04
C ALA A 163 25.46 -12.15 22.05
N GLU A 164 24.70 -11.05 22.04
CA GLU A 164 23.23 -11.05 22.03
C GLU A 164 22.62 -10.73 20.65
N ASP A 165 23.42 -10.29 19.68
CA ASP A 165 22.97 -10.00 18.31
C ASP A 165 22.30 -11.23 17.73
N THR A 166 21.12 -11.04 17.15
CA THR A 166 20.32 -12.07 16.48
C THR A 166 20.14 -11.80 14.99
N TYR A 167 20.76 -10.76 14.45
CA TYR A 167 20.45 -10.27 13.12
C TYR A 167 21.70 -10.06 12.26
N TYR A 168 22.60 -9.17 12.66
CA TYR A 168 23.65 -8.70 11.75
C TYR A 168 24.66 -9.78 11.41
N LEU A 169 25.01 -10.66 12.37
CA LEU A 169 25.89 -11.80 12.09
C LEU A 169 25.25 -12.79 11.11
N GLU A 170 23.99 -13.15 11.34
CA GLU A 170 23.25 -14.07 10.48
C GLU A 170 23.17 -13.53 9.06
N TYR A 171 22.75 -12.27 8.90
CA TYR A 171 22.63 -11.63 7.61
C TYR A 171 23.98 -11.40 6.93
N ALA A 172 25.05 -11.09 7.65
CA ALA A 172 26.39 -11.02 7.08
C ALA A 172 26.83 -12.38 6.51
N ILE A 173 26.57 -13.49 7.20
CA ILE A 173 26.90 -14.84 6.71
C ILE A 173 25.99 -15.22 5.52
N LYS A 174 24.68 -14.99 5.63
CA LYS A 174 23.71 -15.31 4.58
C LYS A 174 23.98 -14.51 3.31
N ASN A 175 24.07 -13.19 3.40
CA ASN A 175 24.25 -12.31 2.25
C ASN A 175 25.60 -12.56 1.57
N SER A 176 26.67 -12.84 2.34
CA SER A 176 27.94 -13.26 1.75
C SER A 176 27.84 -14.61 1.03
N ALA A 177 27.06 -15.56 1.53
CA ALA A 177 26.85 -16.84 0.86
C ALA A 177 26.04 -16.68 -0.45
N ASP A 178 25.05 -15.81 -0.46
CA ASP A 178 24.24 -15.52 -1.65
C ASP A 178 25.09 -14.87 -2.76
N VAL A 179 25.94 -13.90 -2.40
CA VAL A 179 26.90 -13.28 -3.32
C VAL A 179 27.92 -14.30 -3.82
N TYR A 180 28.45 -15.15 -2.93
CA TYR A 180 29.46 -16.14 -3.30
C TYR A 180 28.92 -17.15 -4.32
N ARG A 181 27.70 -17.64 -4.08
CA ARG A 181 27.03 -18.67 -4.89
C ARG A 181 26.33 -18.12 -6.13
N LEU A 182 26.11 -16.81 -6.19
CA LEU A 182 25.33 -16.16 -7.24
C LEU A 182 23.82 -16.52 -7.20
N ASP A 183 23.21 -16.58 -6.01
CA ASP A 183 21.90 -17.22 -5.78
C ASP A 183 20.65 -16.36 -6.12
N ALA A 184 20.72 -15.04 -6.37
CA ALA A 184 19.49 -14.25 -6.67
C ALA A 184 19.12 -14.16 -8.16
N GLY A 185 18.78 -15.33 -8.73
CA GLY A 185 17.95 -15.46 -9.94
C GLY A 185 18.61 -15.03 -11.25
N LEU A 186 18.74 -13.71 -11.49
CA LEU A 186 19.24 -13.14 -12.74
C LEU A 186 20.77 -13.10 -12.86
N TYR A 187 21.51 -13.52 -11.83
CA TYR A 187 22.96 -13.49 -11.83
C TYR A 187 23.62 -14.86 -11.62
N SER A 188 22.87 -15.96 -11.72
CA SER A 188 23.36 -17.32 -11.45
C SER A 188 24.47 -17.82 -12.37
N GLU A 189 24.52 -17.33 -13.62
CA GLU A 189 25.57 -17.69 -14.58
C GLU A 189 26.58 -16.55 -14.70
N PRO A 190 27.87 -16.73 -14.34
CA PRO A 190 28.87 -15.69 -14.50
C PRO A 190 29.00 -15.22 -15.95
N ASP A 191 28.83 -13.91 -16.20
CA ASP A 191 29.20 -13.31 -17.47
C ASP A 191 30.71 -13.05 -17.50
N SER A 192 31.35 -13.36 -18.63
CA SER A 192 32.77 -13.12 -18.85
C SER A 192 33.25 -11.70 -18.51
N LYS A 193 32.40 -10.68 -18.66
CA LYS A 193 32.73 -9.29 -18.33
C LYS A 193 32.86 -9.06 -16.82
N ASN A 194 32.19 -9.87 -16.02
CA ASN A 194 32.07 -9.74 -14.56
C ASN A 194 32.94 -10.71 -13.78
N GLU A 195 33.64 -11.65 -14.43
CA GLU A 195 34.48 -12.66 -13.77
C GLU A 195 35.43 -12.02 -12.74
N LYS A 196 36.09 -10.92 -13.13
CA LYS A 196 37.02 -10.21 -12.25
C LYS A 196 36.32 -9.66 -10.99
N LEU A 197 35.15 -9.04 -11.16
CA LEU A 197 34.36 -8.48 -10.05
C LEU A 197 33.90 -9.59 -9.09
N ILE A 198 33.36 -10.67 -9.66
CA ILE A 198 32.90 -11.85 -8.93
C ILE A 198 34.06 -12.47 -8.14
N ASP A 199 35.22 -12.63 -8.77
CA ASP A 199 36.40 -13.19 -8.13
C ASP A 199 36.91 -12.31 -6.98
N GLU A 200 36.87 -10.98 -7.14
CA GLU A 200 37.25 -10.03 -6.09
C GLU A 200 36.32 -10.16 -4.88
N TYR A 201 35.01 -10.16 -5.08
CA TYR A 201 34.04 -10.34 -4.00
C TYR A 201 34.14 -11.70 -3.34
N ARG A 202 34.28 -12.79 -4.12
CA ARG A 202 34.47 -14.14 -3.57
C ARG A 202 35.74 -14.24 -2.71
N LYS A 203 36.83 -13.58 -3.11
CA LYS A 203 38.07 -13.53 -2.32
C LYS A 203 37.87 -12.79 -1.00
N GLU A 204 37.18 -11.65 -1.01
CA GLU A 204 36.92 -10.91 0.24
C GLU A 204 36.00 -11.71 1.17
N ILE A 205 34.93 -12.30 0.63
CA ILE A 205 34.00 -13.15 1.38
C ILE A 205 34.74 -14.35 1.99
N MET A 206 35.60 -15.03 1.22
CA MET A 206 36.39 -16.14 1.73
C MET A 206 37.36 -15.70 2.84
N SER A 207 37.97 -14.52 2.68
CA SER A 207 38.81 -13.91 3.72
C SER A 207 38.02 -13.62 5.00
N PHE A 208 36.78 -13.15 4.87
CA PHE A 208 35.89 -12.95 6.02
C PHE A 208 35.54 -14.28 6.69
N TRP A 209 35.10 -15.29 5.94
CA TRP A 209 34.74 -16.60 6.48
C TRP A 209 35.90 -17.30 7.18
N VAL A 210 37.06 -17.42 6.52
CA VAL A 210 38.22 -18.14 7.07
C VAL A 210 39.02 -17.27 8.03
N GLY A 211 39.28 -16.03 7.66
CA GLY A 211 40.17 -15.13 8.36
C GLY A 211 39.51 -14.48 9.57
N THR A 212 38.26 -14.03 9.43
CA THR A 212 37.54 -13.33 10.49
C THR A 212 36.69 -14.27 11.31
N LEU A 213 35.77 -15.02 10.69
CA LEU A 213 34.84 -15.91 11.39
C LEU A 213 35.45 -17.25 11.80
N LYS A 214 36.63 -17.58 11.26
CA LYS A 214 37.32 -18.86 11.50
C LYS A 214 36.46 -20.08 11.16
N LEU A 215 35.64 -19.99 10.10
CA LEU A 215 34.82 -21.10 9.64
C LEU A 215 35.68 -22.31 9.26
N THR A 216 35.19 -23.49 9.60
CA THR A 216 35.77 -24.78 9.23
C THR A 216 35.49 -25.12 7.77
N GLU A 217 36.20 -26.11 7.22
CA GLU A 217 35.95 -26.58 5.85
C GLU A 217 34.53 -27.14 5.71
N GLU A 218 34.00 -27.81 6.74
CA GLU A 218 32.63 -28.33 6.75
C GLU A 218 31.58 -27.22 6.75
N GLU A 219 31.79 -26.15 7.52
CA GLU A 219 30.89 -24.99 7.54
C GLU A 219 30.92 -24.24 6.21
N ILE A 220 32.10 -24.04 5.62
CA ILE A 220 32.22 -23.42 4.30
C ILE A 220 31.55 -24.29 3.24
N ALA A 221 31.70 -25.62 3.31
CA ALA A 221 31.03 -26.53 2.40
C ALA A 221 29.50 -26.49 2.52
N ILE A 222 28.94 -26.06 3.65
CA ILE A 222 27.51 -25.80 3.78
C ILE A 222 27.14 -24.51 3.04
N LEU A 223 27.90 -23.43 3.23
CA LEU A 223 27.64 -22.12 2.62
C LEU A 223 27.87 -22.09 1.11
N THR A 224 28.65 -23.01 0.56
CA THR A 224 28.98 -23.06 -0.88
C THR A 224 28.24 -24.15 -1.65
N LYS A 225 27.32 -24.89 -1.01
CA LYS A 225 26.48 -25.85 -1.72
C LYS A 225 25.62 -25.16 -2.78
N ASP A 226 25.50 -25.82 -3.92
CA ASP A 226 24.66 -25.39 -5.05
C ASP A 226 23.15 -25.44 -4.75
N ASP A 227 22.75 -26.13 -3.67
CA ASP A 227 21.37 -26.21 -3.20
C ASP A 227 20.98 -25.01 -2.30
N TYR A 228 19.68 -24.85 -2.05
CA TYR A 228 19.15 -23.82 -1.16
C TYR A 228 19.80 -23.87 0.23
N LEU A 229 20.29 -22.72 0.72
CA LEU A 229 20.82 -22.60 2.08
C LEU A 229 19.66 -22.59 3.06
N TYR A 230 19.41 -23.73 3.71
CA TYR A 230 18.34 -23.83 4.70
C TYR A 230 18.67 -23.00 5.93
N TYR A 231 17.67 -22.29 6.47
CA TYR A 231 17.79 -21.54 7.73
C TYR A 231 18.38 -22.38 8.87
N ARG A 232 18.01 -23.66 8.96
CA ARG A 232 18.59 -24.57 9.97
C ARG A 232 20.11 -24.71 9.85
N ASP A 233 20.62 -24.80 8.63
CA ASP A 233 22.06 -24.98 8.40
C ASP A 233 22.80 -23.68 8.69
N LEU A 234 22.18 -22.53 8.34
CA LEU A 234 22.68 -21.20 8.70
C LEU A 234 22.72 -21.00 10.21
N ASP A 235 21.66 -21.36 10.94
CA ASP A 235 21.58 -21.26 12.41
C ASP A 235 22.74 -22.00 13.09
N VAL A 236 23.04 -23.21 12.61
CA VAL A 236 24.15 -24.02 13.14
C VAL A 236 25.49 -23.30 12.97
N ILE A 237 25.71 -22.66 11.83
CA ILE A 237 26.95 -21.91 11.56
C ILE A 237 27.01 -20.66 12.44
N VAL A 238 25.91 -19.90 12.52
CA VAL A 238 25.81 -18.68 13.34
C VAL A 238 26.10 -18.99 14.80
N GLU A 239 25.47 -20.02 15.36
CA GLU A 239 25.70 -20.44 16.75
C GLU A 239 27.15 -20.90 16.97
N SER A 240 27.72 -21.68 16.04
CA SER A 240 29.13 -22.08 16.10
C SER A 240 30.08 -20.88 16.08
N VAL A 241 29.77 -19.83 15.30
CA VAL A 241 30.53 -18.57 15.32
C VAL A 241 30.37 -17.84 16.65
N ARG A 242 29.15 -17.78 17.20
CA ARG A 242 28.86 -17.16 18.52
C ARG A 242 29.55 -17.88 19.67
N GLU A 243 29.65 -19.20 19.63
CA GLU A 243 30.39 -19.98 20.64
C GLU A 243 31.90 -19.73 20.55
N ARG A 244 32.44 -19.63 19.33
CA ARG A 244 33.87 -19.34 19.09
C ARG A 244 34.27 -17.92 19.47
N ARG A 245 33.35 -16.95 19.37
CA ARG A 245 33.57 -15.52 19.64
C ARG A 245 34.84 -14.97 18.99
N PRO A 246 34.94 -14.98 17.65
CA PRO A 246 36.14 -14.48 16.96
C PRO A 246 36.48 -13.01 17.27
N TRP A 247 35.52 -12.24 17.77
CA TRP A 247 35.70 -10.85 18.20
C TRP A 247 36.33 -10.69 19.59
N ASP A 248 36.37 -11.74 20.42
CA ASP A 248 36.94 -11.66 21.79
C ASP A 248 38.47 -11.49 21.80
N GLY A 249 39.11 -11.45 20.61
CA GLY A 249 40.53 -11.17 20.43
C GLY A 249 41.40 -12.16 21.19
N GLY A 250 41.68 -13.32 20.58
CA GLY A 250 42.43 -14.45 21.15
C GLY A 250 43.29 -14.11 22.36
N LYS A 251 42.76 -14.39 23.56
CA LYS A 251 43.57 -14.51 24.78
C LYS A 251 44.28 -15.85 24.79
#